data_AF-U1ZA62-F1
#
_entry.id   AF-U1ZA62-F1
#
_cell.length_a   1.000
_cell.length_b   1.000
_cell.length_c   1.000
_cell.angle_alpha   90.00
_cell.angle_beta   90.00
_cell.angle_gamma   90.00
#
_symmetry.space_group_name_H-M   'P 1'
#
loop_
_entity.id
_entity.type
_entity.pdbx_description
1 polymer ?
#
loop_
_entity_poly.entity_id
_entity_poly.type
_entity_poly.pdbx_seq_one_letter_code
_entity_poly.pdbx_strand_id
1 'polypeptide(L)'
;MSNIPQNLEILMAFEDWAKPRGYDLARPADRAHAADEFQNLETRAAWLGFEAAHGPAGCRPYGQQLYALLKKSSEYAHQTDKLFPVRVGTPPYDDYAVHGGPGGVYRLRDVSFYVIEGGKQYRLN
;
A
#
# COMPACT_ATOMS: atom_id res chain seq x y z
N MET A 1 2.40 -11.49 -20.86
CA MET A 1 3.13 -10.21 -20.77
C MET A 1 2.32 -9.28 -19.90
N SER A 2 2.56 -9.29 -18.60
CA SER A 2 1.91 -8.41 -17.64
C SER A 2 2.95 -7.38 -17.19
N ASN A 3 2.85 -6.19 -17.78
CA ASN A 3 3.44 -4.96 -17.24
C ASN A 3 2.86 -4.78 -15.84
N ILE A 4 3.69 -4.86 -14.80
CA ILE A 4 3.22 -4.52 -13.47
C ILE A 4 4.17 -3.53 -12.81
N PRO A 5 3.70 -2.32 -12.46
CA PRO A 5 4.37 -1.46 -11.48
C PRO A 5 4.20 -1.99 -10.03
N GLN A 6 4.13 -3.32 -9.84
CA GLN A 6 4.24 -4.01 -8.55
C GLN A 6 5.73 -4.35 -8.45
N ASN A 7 6.57 -3.69 -7.64
CA ASN A 7 6.49 -3.81 -6.20
C ASN A 7 7.47 -2.85 -5.51
N LEU A 8 7.66 -1.63 -6.04
CA LEU A 8 8.67 -0.69 -5.52
C LEU A 8 8.51 -0.46 -4.01
N GLU A 9 7.28 -0.34 -3.52
CA GLU A 9 6.98 -0.22 -2.08
C GLU A 9 7.44 -1.44 -1.26
N ILE A 10 7.23 -2.65 -1.78
CA ILE A 10 7.64 -3.89 -1.09
C ILE A 10 9.16 -4.04 -1.12
N LEU A 11 9.78 -3.63 -2.22
CA LEU A 11 11.23 -3.59 -2.36
C LEU A 11 11.86 -2.60 -1.39
N MET A 12 11.33 -1.38 -1.31
CA MET A 12 11.78 -0.36 -0.35
C MET A 12 11.59 -0.84 1.10
N ALA A 13 10.43 -1.43 1.42
CA ALA A 13 10.18 -1.99 2.75
C ALA A 13 11.13 -3.14 3.10
N PHE A 14 11.48 -3.98 2.13
CA PHE A 14 12.48 -5.03 2.32
C PHE A 14 13.88 -4.46 2.54
N GLU A 15 14.30 -3.47 1.74
CA GLU A 15 15.59 -2.80 1.89
C GLU A 15 15.73 -2.16 3.30
N ASP A 16 14.68 -1.48 3.78
CA ASP A 16 14.63 -0.90 5.12
C ASP A 16 14.70 -1.96 6.23
N TRP A 17 14.07 -3.12 6.02
CA TRP A 17 14.13 -4.24 6.96
C TRP A 17 15.51 -4.94 6.93
N ALA A 18 16.09 -5.13 5.75
CA ALA A 18 17.28 -5.93 5.51
C ALA A 18 18.59 -5.19 5.82
N LYS A 19 18.67 -3.89 5.49
CA LYS A 19 19.87 -3.05 5.70
C LYS A 19 20.38 -3.02 7.14
N PRO A 20 19.56 -2.76 8.18
CA PRO A 20 20.04 -2.77 9.57
C PRO A 20 20.45 -4.16 10.07
N ARG A 21 20.09 -5.23 9.34
CA ARG A 21 20.43 -6.63 9.67
C ARG A 21 21.70 -7.10 8.95
N GLY A 22 22.31 -6.26 8.12
CA GLY A 22 23.57 -6.55 7.45
C GLY A 22 23.46 -7.40 6.17
N TYR A 23 22.27 -7.50 5.59
CA TYR A 23 22.10 -8.18 4.29
C TYR A 23 22.79 -7.41 3.16
N ASP A 24 23.35 -8.16 2.20
CA ASP A 24 23.94 -7.59 0.98
C ASP A 24 22.84 -7.34 -0.06
N LEU A 25 22.59 -6.06 -0.34
CA LEU A 25 21.54 -5.59 -1.23
C LEU A 25 22.05 -5.34 -2.67
N ALA A 26 23.24 -5.83 -3.02
CA ALA A 26 23.79 -5.70 -4.36
C ALA A 26 22.88 -6.32 -5.42
N ARG A 27 22.65 -5.55 -6.49
CA ARG A 27 21.83 -5.93 -7.65
C ARG A 27 22.64 -5.76 -8.93
N PRO A 28 22.38 -6.58 -9.96
CA PRO A 28 22.99 -6.39 -11.26
C PRO A 28 22.64 -5.02 -11.83
N ALA A 29 23.65 -4.33 -12.39
CA ALA A 29 23.49 -2.99 -12.95
C ALA A 29 22.89 -3.00 -14.37
N ASP A 30 22.78 -4.18 -15.00
CA ASP A 30 22.29 -4.33 -16.36
C ASP A 30 20.80 -4.72 -16.39
N ARG A 31 20.01 -4.01 -17.21
CA ARG A 31 18.57 -4.28 -17.37
C ARG A 31 18.25 -5.51 -18.25
N ALA A 32 19.28 -6.24 -18.69
CA ALA A 32 19.15 -7.33 -19.67
C ALA A 32 18.91 -8.70 -19.00
N HIS A 33 19.47 -8.89 -17.81
CA HIS A 33 19.05 -9.94 -16.88
C HIS A 33 18.05 -9.31 -15.91
N ALA A 34 17.03 -10.05 -15.47
CA ALA A 34 15.93 -9.52 -14.67
C ALA A 34 16.45 -8.57 -13.58
N ALA A 35 16.14 -7.28 -13.72
CA ALA A 35 16.67 -6.18 -12.89
C ALA A 35 16.20 -6.23 -11.42
N ASP A 36 15.63 -7.36 -11.00
CA ASP A 36 14.85 -7.55 -9.79
C ASP A 36 15.39 -8.68 -8.88
N GLU A 37 16.56 -9.26 -9.16
CA GLU A 37 17.13 -10.32 -8.31
C GLU A 37 18.37 -9.85 -7.54
N PHE A 38 18.36 -10.06 -6.21
CA PHE A 38 19.54 -9.86 -5.35
C PHE A 38 20.63 -10.89 -5.69
N GLN A 39 21.89 -10.43 -5.78
CA GLN A 39 23.02 -11.31 -6.13
C GLN A 39 23.37 -12.28 -5.00
N ASN A 40 23.20 -11.86 -3.75
CA ASN A 40 23.45 -12.68 -2.59
C ASN A 40 22.31 -13.69 -2.35
N LEU A 41 22.66 -14.97 -2.19
CA LEU A 41 21.70 -16.06 -2.01
C LEU A 41 20.86 -15.92 -0.73
N GLU A 42 21.46 -15.47 0.38
CA GLU A 42 20.76 -15.26 1.65
C GLU A 42 19.77 -14.10 1.54
N THR A 43 20.18 -13.00 0.89
CA THR A 43 19.30 -11.86 0.61
C THR A 43 18.16 -12.27 -0.32
N ARG A 44 18.44 -13.09 -1.34
CA ARG A 44 17.40 -13.63 -2.24
C ARG A 44 16.41 -14.53 -1.50
N ALA A 45 16.87 -15.42 -0.63
CA ALA A 45 16.00 -16.27 0.17
C ALA A 45 15.14 -15.45 1.15
N ALA A 46 15.72 -14.43 1.78
CA ALA A 46 15.00 -13.50 2.64
C ALA A 46 13.96 -12.69 1.84
N TRP A 47 14.29 -12.23 0.64
CA TRP A 47 13.36 -11.54 -0.26
C TRP A 47 12.16 -12.42 -0.62
N LEU A 48 12.38 -13.69 -1.00
CA LEU A 48 11.27 -14.61 -1.32
C LEU A 48 10.33 -14.83 -0.13
N GLY A 49 10.88 -14.95 1.08
CA GLY A 49 10.08 -15.05 2.31
C GLY A 49 9.32 -13.76 2.61
N PHE A 50 9.98 -12.61 2.46
CA PHE A 50 9.38 -11.29 2.67
C PHE A 50 8.28 -11.02 1.64
N GLU A 51 8.51 -11.32 0.37
CA GLU A 51 7.55 -11.21 -0.72
C GLU A 51 6.38 -12.18 -0.51
N ALA A 52 6.61 -13.42 -0.08
CA ALA A 52 5.52 -14.33 0.27
C ALA A 52 4.68 -13.80 1.44
N ALA A 53 5.32 -13.16 2.42
CA ALA A 53 4.67 -12.62 3.61
C ALA A 53 4.00 -11.25 3.41
N HIS A 54 4.39 -10.44 2.41
CA HIS A 54 3.89 -9.06 2.22
C HIS A 54 3.34 -8.79 0.80
N GLY A 55 3.60 -9.69 -0.14
CA GLY A 55 3.12 -9.66 -1.52
C GLY A 55 1.61 -9.85 -1.64
N PRO A 56 1.07 -10.19 -2.82
CA PRO A 56 -0.37 -10.31 -3.04
C PRO A 56 -1.06 -11.32 -2.12
N ALA A 57 -0.32 -12.34 -1.66
CA ALA A 57 -0.80 -13.40 -0.77
C ALA A 57 -0.40 -13.20 0.71
N GLY A 58 0.27 -12.10 1.04
CA GLY A 58 0.88 -11.86 2.34
C GLY A 58 0.03 -11.08 3.35
N CYS A 59 0.36 -11.17 4.65
CA CYS A 59 -0.14 -10.29 5.71
C CYS A 59 0.49 -8.89 5.59
N ARG A 60 -0.24 -7.91 5.06
CA ARG A 60 0.19 -6.50 5.02
C ARG A 60 -0.25 -5.72 6.27
N PRO A 61 0.64 -5.47 7.23
CA PRO A 61 0.62 -4.20 7.99
C PRO A 61 2.05 -3.69 8.30
N TYR A 62 2.38 -2.39 8.32
CA TYR A 62 1.83 -1.35 9.18
C TYR A 62 2.09 0.03 8.55
N GLY A 63 1.10 0.93 8.68
CA GLY A 63 1.06 2.22 7.98
C GLY A 63 -0.17 2.29 7.08
N GLN A 64 -1.36 2.16 7.69
CA GLN A 64 -2.54 2.70 7.03
C GLN A 64 -2.30 4.20 6.84
N GLN A 65 -1.79 4.60 5.67
CA GLN A 65 -1.47 6.00 5.37
C GLN A 65 -2.68 6.76 4.89
N LEU A 66 -3.68 6.05 4.34
CA LEU A 66 -4.85 6.66 3.76
C LEU A 66 -6.07 6.47 4.67
N TYR A 67 -6.60 7.61 5.10
CA TYR A 67 -7.86 7.72 5.82
C TYR A 67 -8.87 8.43 4.94
N ALA A 68 -10.14 8.19 5.21
CA ALA A 68 -11.23 8.92 4.60
C ALA A 68 -12.15 9.52 5.66
N LEU A 69 -12.79 10.61 5.28
CA LEU A 69 -13.93 11.19 5.98
C LEU A 69 -15.09 11.29 4.99
N LEU A 70 -16.28 10.88 5.41
CA LEU A 70 -17.49 11.06 4.62
C LEU A 70 -17.79 12.55 4.45
N LYS A 71 -18.03 12.98 3.21
CA LYS A 71 -18.48 14.34 2.93
C LYS A 71 -19.88 14.52 3.49
N LYS A 72 -20.18 15.72 3.99
CA LYS A 72 -21.53 16.08 4.45
C LYS A 72 -22.61 15.97 3.37
N SER A 73 -22.21 16.04 2.09
CA SER A 73 -23.10 15.88 0.94
C SER A 73 -23.33 14.43 0.53
N SER A 74 -22.60 13.47 1.13
CA SER A 74 -22.77 12.06 0.83
C SER A 74 -24.06 11.52 1.47
N GLU A 75 -24.73 10.59 0.81
CA GLU A 75 -25.87 9.85 1.38
C GLU A 75 -25.48 9.09 2.66
N TYR A 76 -24.20 8.76 2.82
CA TYR A 76 -23.68 8.02 3.97
C TYR A 76 -23.21 8.91 5.12
N ALA A 77 -23.32 10.24 5.00
CA ALA A 77 -22.76 11.19 5.98
C ALA A 77 -23.22 10.97 7.43
N HIS A 78 -24.35 10.30 7.64
CA HIS A 78 -24.90 9.96 8.94
C HIS A 78 -24.17 8.80 9.65
N GLN A 79 -23.32 8.03 8.95
CA GLN A 79 -22.69 6.83 9.50
C GLN A 79 -21.54 7.14 10.47
N THR A 80 -20.76 8.19 10.19
CA THR A 80 -19.64 8.62 11.04
C THR A 80 -19.19 10.03 10.69
N ASP A 81 -18.76 10.76 11.71
CA ASP A 81 -18.09 12.07 11.61
C ASP A 81 -16.56 11.97 11.83
N LYS A 82 -16.05 10.75 12.03
CA LYS A 82 -14.63 10.46 12.29
C LYS A 82 -13.90 9.97 11.05
N LEU A 83 -12.60 10.23 11.00
CA LEU A 83 -11.69 9.59 10.04
C LEU A 83 -11.69 8.08 10.22
N PHE A 84 -11.66 7.35 9.11
CA PHE A 84 -11.54 5.90 9.11
C PHE A 84 -10.49 5.41 8.12
N PRO A 85 -9.82 4.29 8.43
CA PRO A 85 -8.85 3.68 7.53
C PRO A 85 -9.52 3.25 6.22
N VAL A 86 -8.91 3.61 5.08
CA VAL A 86 -9.36 3.14 3.75
C VAL A 86 -8.22 2.70 2.84
N ARG A 87 -8.56 1.85 1.88
CA ARG A 87 -7.75 1.57 0.69
C ARG A 87 -8.53 1.95 -0.56
N VAL A 88 -7.82 2.42 -1.58
CA VAL A 88 -8.40 2.66 -2.90
C VAL A 88 -8.03 1.50 -3.81
N GLY A 89 -9.03 0.83 -4.37
CA GLY A 89 -8.87 -0.30 -5.28
C GLY A 89 -9.52 -0.04 -6.63
N THR A 90 -9.41 -1.01 -7.53
CA THR A 90 -10.18 -1.01 -8.77
C THR A 90 -11.65 -1.31 -8.43
N PRO A 91 -12.61 -0.44 -8.79
CA PRO A 91 -14.00 -0.65 -8.45
C PRO A 91 -14.54 -1.89 -9.20
N PRO A 92 -15.30 -2.77 -8.53
CA PRO A 92 -15.96 -3.89 -9.19
C PRO A 92 -17.21 -3.45 -9.98
N TYR A 93 -17.83 -2.32 -9.59
CA TYR A 93 -18.99 -1.72 -10.23
C TYR A 93 -19.02 -0.21 -9.93
N ASP A 94 -19.35 0.61 -10.93
CA ASP A 94 -19.33 2.08 -10.86
C ASP A 94 -18.03 2.64 -10.25
N ASP A 95 -18.15 3.67 -9.40
CA ASP A 95 -17.03 4.40 -8.77
C ASP A 95 -16.76 3.94 -7.33
N TYR A 96 -17.26 2.76 -6.91
CA TYR A 96 -17.08 2.20 -5.57
C TYR A 96 -15.66 1.65 -5.34
N ALA A 97 -14.70 2.55 -5.37
CA ALA A 97 -13.27 2.25 -5.30
C ALA A 97 -12.70 2.36 -3.87
N VAL A 98 -13.45 2.91 -2.92
CA VAL A 98 -12.95 3.19 -1.56
C VAL A 98 -13.42 2.11 -0.60
N HIS A 99 -12.52 1.26 -0.14
CA HIS A 99 -12.82 0.16 0.77
C HIS A 99 -12.38 0.48 2.19
N GLY A 100 -13.28 0.32 3.15
CA GLY A 100 -13.06 0.59 4.57
C GLY A 100 -14.26 1.32 5.21
N GLY A 101 -14.10 1.70 6.47
CA GLY A 101 -15.13 2.41 7.23
C GLY A 101 -16.39 1.60 7.55
N PRO A 102 -17.40 2.23 8.19
CA PRO A 102 -18.59 1.55 8.71
C PRO A 102 -19.43 0.82 7.65
N GLY A 103 -19.54 1.38 6.46
CA GLY A 103 -20.30 0.84 5.33
C GLY A 103 -19.50 -0.11 4.44
N GLY A 104 -18.22 -0.32 4.74
CA GLY A 104 -17.33 -1.25 4.04
C GLY A 104 -16.84 -0.77 2.65
N VAL A 105 -17.68 -0.10 1.87
CA VAL A 105 -17.32 0.44 0.55
C VAL A 105 -18.05 1.75 0.25
N TYR A 106 -17.35 2.70 -0.39
CA TYR A 106 -17.87 4.01 -0.78
C TYR A 106 -17.37 4.43 -2.16
N ARG A 107 -18.04 5.41 -2.76
CA ARG A 107 -17.57 6.04 -4.01
C ARG A 107 -16.51 7.08 -3.73
N LEU A 108 -15.62 7.33 -4.69
CA LEU A 108 -14.62 8.40 -4.60
C LEU A 108 -15.25 9.77 -4.32
N ARG A 109 -16.40 10.06 -4.93
CA ARG A 109 -17.11 11.34 -4.76
C ARG A 109 -17.62 11.57 -3.33
N ASP A 110 -17.84 10.51 -2.56
CA ASP A 110 -18.49 10.54 -1.26
C ASP A 110 -17.53 10.82 -0.10
N VAL A 111 -16.23 10.70 -0.34
CA VAL A 111 -15.20 10.85 0.70
C VAL A 111 -14.21 11.96 0.40
N SER A 112 -13.60 12.50 1.45
CA SER A 112 -12.36 13.27 1.37
C SER A 112 -11.23 12.44 1.97
N PHE A 113 -10.07 12.43 1.32
CA PHE A 113 -8.93 11.63 1.77
C PHE A 113 -7.98 12.43 2.65
N TYR A 114 -7.35 11.72 3.58
CA TYR A 114 -6.40 12.28 4.53
C TYR A 114 -5.21 11.35 4.74
N VAL A 115 -4.06 11.95 5.03
CA VAL A 115 -2.86 11.29 5.55
C VAL A 115 -2.63 11.78 6.97
N ILE A 116 -2.25 10.87 7.87
CA ILE A 116 -1.88 11.20 9.25
C ILE A 116 -0.37 10.99 9.41
N GLU A 117 0.37 12.06 9.63
CA GLU A 117 1.82 12.04 9.83
C GLU A 117 2.19 12.87 11.07
N GLY A 118 2.91 12.27 12.02
CA GLY A 118 3.29 12.94 13.27
C GLY A 118 2.10 13.47 14.09
N GLY A 119 0.93 12.81 14.01
CA GLY A 119 -0.30 13.24 14.66
C GLY A 119 -1.05 14.39 13.98
N LYS A 120 -0.53 14.92 12.87
CA LYS A 120 -1.19 15.96 12.06
C LYS A 120 -1.97 15.33 10.91
N GLN A 121 -3.11 15.92 10.57
CA GLN A 121 -3.98 15.48 9.50
C GLN A 121 -3.77 16.35 8.26
N TYR A 122 -3.47 15.73 7.12
CA TYR A 122 -3.27 16.40 5.84
C TYR A 122 -4.33 15.92 4.87
N ARG A 123 -5.16 16.85 4.36
CA ARG A 123 -6.17 16.53 3.35
C ARG A 123 -5.51 16.42 1.98
N LEU A 124 -5.88 15.38 1.23
CA LEU A 124 -5.50 15.22 -0.17
C LEU A 124 -6.56 15.88 -1.08
N ASN A 125 -6.12 16.59 -2.11
CA ASN A 125 -6.95 17.25 -3.12
C ASN A 125 -6.96 16.47 -4.44
#